data_AF-V2YCV3-F1
#
_entry.id   AF-V2YCV3-F1
#
_cell.length_a   1.000
_cell.length_b   1.000
_cell.length_c   1.000
_cell.angle_alpha   90.00
_cell.angle_beta   90.00
_cell.angle_gamma   90.00
#
_symmetry.space_group_name_H-M   'P 1'
#
loop_
_entity.id
_entity.type
_entity.pdbx_description
1 polymer ?
#
loop_
_entity_poly.entity_id
_entity_poly.type
_entity_poly.pdbx_seq_one_letter_code
_entity_poly.pdbx_strand_id
1 'polypeptide(L)' 'MPNLTTKELSALSDQLDFERVLHCKYLSAAQDSQDQELKSKFQSCASLHLENYNTLLGHLR' A
#
# COMPACT_ATOMS: atom_id res chain seq x y z
N MET A 1 15.93 -5.08 -16.07
CA MET A 1 14.86 -4.23 -16.64
C MET A 1 15.47 -2.99 -17.26
N PRO A 2 15.78 -2.98 -18.57
CA PRO A 2 16.14 -1.75 -19.26
C PRO A 2 14.86 -1.13 -19.81
N ASN A 3 14.52 0.11 -19.42
CA ASN A 3 13.62 1.07 -20.09
C ASN A 3 12.70 1.86 -19.15
N LEU A 4 12.72 1.65 -17.82
CA LEU A 4 12.09 2.61 -16.92
C LEU A 4 12.92 3.90 -16.93
N THR A 5 12.29 4.98 -17.36
CA THR A 5 12.84 6.33 -17.28
C THR A 5 12.95 6.76 -15.82
N THR A 6 13.80 7.75 -15.54
CA THR A 6 13.94 8.33 -14.19
C THR A 6 12.60 8.79 -13.60
N LYS A 7 11.67 9.26 -14.45
CA LYS A 7 10.32 9.68 -14.04
C LYS A 7 9.44 8.51 -13.62
N GLU A 8 9.54 7.38 -14.31
CA GLU A 8 8.77 6.18 -13.95
C GLU A 8 9.32 5.54 -12.67
N LEU A 9 10.64 5.57 -12.48
CA LEU A 9 11.27 5.18 -11.22
C LEU A 9 10.84 6.06 -10.05
N SER A 10 10.82 7.39 -10.23
CA SER A 10 10.34 8.30 -9.17
C SER A 10 8.86 8.09 -8.88
N ALA A 11 8.02 7.94 -9.91
CA ALA A 11 6.60 7.68 -9.74
C ALA A 11 6.32 6.34 -9.03
N LEU A 12 7.10 5.29 -9.32
CA LEU A 12 7.02 4.02 -8.62
C LEU A 12 7.46 4.13 -7.15
N SER A 13 8.49 4.92 -6.86
CA SER A 13 8.92 5.19 -5.49
C SER A 13 7.84 5.96 -4.71
N ASP A 14 7.25 6.99 -5.32
CA ASP A 14 6.13 7.75 -4.72
C ASP A 14 4.92 6.83 -4.49
N GLN A 15 4.62 5.94 -5.43
CA GLN A 15 3.55 4.96 -5.29
C GLN A 15 3.83 3.98 -4.14
N LEU A 16 5.07 3.47 -4.01
CA LEU A 16 5.45 2.60 -2.91
C LEU A 16 5.27 3.29 -1.55
N ASP A 17 5.69 4.54 -1.43
CA ASP A 17 5.50 5.32 -0.21
C ASP A 17 4.01 5.56 0.08
N PHE A 18 3.22 5.79 -0.95
CA PHE A 18 1.77 5.95 -0.84
C PHE A 18 1.07 4.67 -0.33
N GLU A 19 1.37 3.52 -0.92
CA GLU A 19 0.83 2.22 -0.49
C GLU A 19 1.18 1.95 0.99
N ARG A 20 2.43 2.23 1.39
CA ARG A 20 2.88 2.08 2.77
C ARG A 20 2.09 2.97 3.74
N VAL A 21 1.92 4.24 3.40
CA VAL A 21 1.16 5.19 4.23
C VAL A 21 -0.30 4.77 4.36
N LEU A 22 -0.93 4.32 3.26
CA LEU A 22 -2.32 3.86 3.28
C LEU A 22 -2.48 2.60 4.12
N HIS A 23 -1.60 1.61 3.97
CA HIS A 23 -1.60 0.42 4.82
C HIS A 23 -1.57 0.79 6.32
N CYS A 24 -0.67 1.68 6.71
CA CYS A 24 -0.60 2.15 8.10
C CYS A 24 -1.88 2.88 8.55
N LYS A 25 -2.42 3.77 7.72
CA LYS A 25 -3.66 4.51 8.05
C LYS A 25 -4.86 3.57 8.24
N TYR A 26 -5.02 2.59 7.35
CA TYR A 26 -6.10 1.61 7.47
C TYR A 26 -5.92 0.68 8.68
N LEU A 27 -4.70 0.30 9.01
CA LEU A 27 -4.42 -0.43 10.25
C LEU A 27 -4.79 0.38 11.49
N SER A 28 -4.40 1.66 11.55
CA SER A 28 -4.80 2.55 12.65
C SER A 28 -6.32 2.70 12.72
N ALA A 29 -6.99 2.93 11.59
CA ALA A 29 -8.44 3.01 11.55
C ALA A 29 -9.14 1.71 11.99
N ALA A 30 -8.57 0.54 11.67
CA ALA A 30 -9.06 -0.75 12.16
C ALA A 30 -8.88 -0.91 13.68
N GLN A 31 -7.81 -0.36 14.25
CA GLN A 31 -7.60 -0.40 15.70
C GLN A 31 -8.55 0.55 16.43
N ASP A 32 -8.75 1.76 15.90
CA ASP A 32 -9.58 2.80 16.51
C ASP A 32 -11.08 2.55 16.35
N SER A 33 -11.48 1.80 15.33
CA SER A 33 -12.89 1.45 15.12
C SER A 33 -13.41 0.55 16.25
N GLN A 34 -14.69 0.65 16.58
CA GLN A 34 -15.37 -0.28 17.50
C GLN A 34 -16.31 -1.25 16.75
N ASP A 35 -16.71 -0.87 15.54
CA ASP A 35 -17.58 -1.66 14.67
C ASP A 35 -16.79 -2.80 14.00
N GLN A 36 -17.25 -4.04 14.17
CA GLN A 36 -16.57 -5.23 13.62
C GLN A 36 -16.60 -5.29 12.08
N GLU A 37 -17.68 -4.85 11.44
CA GLU A 37 -17.77 -4.84 9.98
C GLU A 37 -16.78 -3.82 9.41
N LEU A 38 -16.71 -2.63 10.03
CA LEU A 38 -15.79 -1.57 9.63
C LEU A 38 -14.33 -1.97 9.88
N LYS A 39 -14.03 -2.64 11.00
CA LYS A 39 -12.71 -3.24 11.25
C LYS A 39 -12.31 -4.19 10.14
N SER A 40 -13.21 -5.09 9.77
CA SER A 40 -12.94 -6.11 8.74
C SER A 40 -12.67 -5.45 7.40
N LYS A 41 -13.44 -4.41 7.04
CA LYS A 41 -13.19 -3.61 5.82
C LYS A 41 -11.83 -2.93 5.85
N PHE A 42 -11.48 -2.26 6.94
CA PHE A 42 -10.18 -1.60 7.07
C PHE A 42 -9.00 -2.58 7.03
N GLN A 43 -9.13 -3.76 7.66
CA GLN A 43 -8.11 -4.81 7.59
C GLN A 43 -7.94 -5.37 6.17
N SER A 44 -9.04 -5.55 5.44
CA SER A 44 -8.98 -5.94 4.01
C SER A 44 -8.30 -4.87 3.16
N CYS A 45 -8.63 -3.59 3.37
CA CYS A 45 -7.97 -2.48 2.68
C CYS A 45 -6.46 -2.41 3.00
N ALA A 46 -6.08 -2.55 4.26
CA ALA A 46 -4.67 -2.59 4.65
C ALA A 46 -3.96 -3.74 3.93
N SER A 47 -4.52 -4.95 3.96
CA SER A 47 -3.94 -6.13 3.30
C SER A 47 -3.75 -5.93 1.80
N LEU A 48 -4.72 -5.31 1.12
CA LEU A 48 -4.62 -4.96 -0.30
C LEU A 48 -3.46 -3.99 -0.57
N HIS A 49 -3.29 -2.95 0.23
CA HIS A 49 -2.18 -2.00 0.07
C HIS A 49 -0.81 -2.66 0.32
N LEU A 50 -0.73 -3.62 1.24
CA LEU A 50 0.48 -4.40 1.45
C LEU A 50 0.80 -5.29 0.24
N GLU A 51 -0.21 -5.93 -0.36
CA GLU A 51 -0.05 -6.73 -1.58
C GLU A 51 0.40 -5.87 -2.77
N ASN A 52 -0.21 -4.71 -2.97
CA ASN A 52 0.18 -3.75 -3.99
C ASN A 52 1.63 -3.30 -3.81
N TYR A 53 2.02 -2.96 -2.58
CA TYR A 53 3.40 -2.60 -2.26
C TYR A 53 4.38 -3.72 -2.63
N ASN A 54 4.09 -4.96 -2.23
CA ASN A 54 4.95 -6.10 -2.52
C ASN A 54 5.04 -6.39 -4.03
N THR A 55 3.93 -6.23 -4.75
CA THR A 55 3.88 -6.39 -6.21
C THR A 55 4.73 -5.34 -6.91
N LEU A 56 4.57 -4.06 -6.54
CA LEU A 56 5.38 -2.96 -7.07
C LEU A 56 6.87 -3.14 -6.75
N LEU A 57 7.19 -3.57 -5.53
CA LEU A 57 8.56 -3.87 -5.13
C LEU A 57 9.13 -5.05 -5.93
N GLY A 58 8.32 -6.06 -6.22
CA GLY A 58 8.68 -7.17 -7.09
C GLY A 58 9.00 -6.73 -8.52
N HIS A 59 8.32 -5.71 -9.03
CA HIS A 59 8.63 -5.08 -10.32
C HIS A 59 9.88 -4.19 -10.30
N LEU A 60 10.49 -3.93 -9.13
CA LEU A 60 11.71 -3.12 -9.00
C LEU A 60 12.96 -3.97 -8.69
N ARG A 61 12.78 -5.26 -8.41
CA ARG A 61 13.87 -6.23 -8.16
C ARG A 61 14.28 -6.94 -9.45
#